data_AF-A0A8S3H229-F1
#
_entry.id   AF-A0A8S3H229-F1
#
_cell.length_a   1.000
_cell.length_b   1.000
_cell.length_c   1.000
_cell.angle_alpha   90.00
_cell.angle_beta   90.00
_cell.angle_gamma   90.00
#
_symmetry.space_group_name_H-M   'P 1'
#
loop_
_entity.id
_entity.type
_entity.pdbx_description
1 polymer ?
#
loop_
_entity_poly.entity_id
_entity_poly.type
_entity_poly.pdbx_seq_one_letter_code
_entity_poly.pdbx_strand_id
1 'polypeptide(L)'
;LDVNRNFSQELRKKFPNTPIIPVLGNHDIILDTNRSTRFMKFYNETKYNLLLDDANAVETFFKGGYYSLRFRTSKDKQQTLLRFIVLNSAMFQSQYNDFFDLHEPIEQIQWFNKTLLDAHDRHDRVLLLIHVPFGMNE
;
A
#
# COMPACT_ATOMS: atom_id res chain seq x y z
N LEU A 1 -14.07 0.97 10.38
CA LEU A 1 -12.99 -0.04 10.53
C LEU A 1 -13.53 -1.47 10.59
N ASP A 2 -14.73 -1.72 11.14
CA ASP A 2 -15.32 -3.06 11.20
C ASP A 2 -15.57 -3.72 9.84
N VAL A 3 -16.01 -2.94 8.84
CA VAL A 3 -16.16 -3.44 7.46
C VAL A 3 -14.82 -3.98 6.96
N ASN A 4 -13.74 -3.21 7.05
CA ASN A 4 -12.40 -3.64 6.65
C ASN A 4 -11.88 -4.83 7.46
N ARG A 5 -12.19 -4.89 8.76
CA ARG A 5 -11.88 -6.06 9.60
C ARG A 5 -12.51 -7.34 9.07
N ASN A 6 -13.82 -7.28 8.81
CA ASN A 6 -14.57 -8.42 8.28
C ASN A 6 -14.05 -8.81 6.89
N PHE A 7 -13.74 -7.84 6.04
CA PHE A 7 -13.14 -8.10 4.72
C PHE A 7 -11.80 -8.81 4.83
N SER A 8 -10.87 -8.34 5.66
CA SER A 8 -9.57 -8.99 5.85
C SER A 8 -9.71 -10.45 6.30
N GLN A 9 -10.61 -10.70 7.25
CA GLN A 9 -10.86 -12.03 7.79
C GLN A 9 -11.50 -12.96 6.75
N GLU A 10 -12.55 -12.51 6.06
CA GLU A 10 -13.25 -13.34 5.06
C GLU A 10 -12.40 -13.59 3.82
N LEU A 11 -11.63 -12.60 3.35
CA LEU A 11 -10.67 -12.77 2.26
C LEU A 11 -9.63 -13.83 2.64
N ARG A 12 -9.06 -13.75 3.85
CA ARG A 12 -8.05 -14.72 4.24
C ARG A 12 -8.62 -16.12 4.42
N LYS A 13 -9.81 -16.23 5.01
CA LYS A 13 -10.54 -17.50 5.17
C LYS A 13 -10.86 -18.15 3.82
N LYS A 14 -11.31 -17.38 2.83
CA LYS A 14 -11.68 -17.89 1.51
C LYS A 14 -10.47 -18.22 0.63
N PHE A 15 -9.38 -17.48 0.78
CA PHE A 15 -8.17 -17.64 -0.02
C PHE A 15 -6.93 -17.86 0.86
N PRO A 16 -6.83 -18.94 1.66
CA PRO A 16 -5.81 -19.07 2.70
C PRO A 16 -4.36 -19.01 2.19
N ASN A 17 -4.11 -19.48 0.97
CA ASN A 17 -2.76 -19.60 0.39
C ASN A 17 -2.54 -18.68 -0.81
N THR A 18 -3.44 -17.72 -1.06
CA THR A 18 -3.32 -16.80 -2.18
C THR A 18 -2.72 -15.48 -1.69
N PRO A 19 -1.64 -14.99 -2.29
CA PRO A 19 -1.16 -13.63 -2.03
C PRO A 19 -2.28 -12.63 -2.32
N ILE A 20 -2.58 -11.76 -1.36
CA ILE A 20 -3.52 -10.65 -1.50
C ILE A 20 -2.71 -9.39 -1.29
N ILE A 21 -2.80 -8.46 -2.24
CA ILE A 21 -2.05 -7.20 -2.20
C ILE A 21 -3.08 -6.07 -2.08
N PRO A 22 -3.44 -5.69 -0.85
CA PRO A 22 -4.50 -4.71 -0.64
C PRO A 22 -4.01 -3.28 -0.89
N VAL A 23 -4.88 -2.43 -1.44
CA VAL A 23 -4.63 -1.01 -1.71
C VAL A 23 -5.65 -0.21 -0.93
N LEU A 24 -5.22 0.82 -0.17
CA LEU A 24 -6.15 1.69 0.55
C LEU A 24 -6.96 2.53 -0.43
N GLY A 25 -8.28 2.52 -0.27
CA GLY A 25 -9.17 3.44 -0.96
C GLY A 25 -9.39 4.76 -0.24
N ASN A 26 -10.01 5.72 -0.92
CA ASN A 26 -10.37 7.00 -0.33
C ASN A 26 -11.38 6.84 0.84
N HIS A 27 -12.24 5.83 0.77
CA HIS A 27 -13.17 5.47 1.86
C HIS A 27 -12.52 4.68 3.00
N ASP A 28 -11.27 4.24 2.84
CA ASP A 28 -10.50 3.56 3.89
C ASP A 28 -9.64 4.51 4.72
N ILE A 29 -9.56 5.78 4.33
CA ILE A 29 -8.79 6.80 5.05
C ILE A 29 -9.29 6.90 6.48
N ILE A 30 -8.36 6.82 7.43
CA ILE A 30 -8.62 7.17 8.81
C ILE A 30 -8.45 8.68 8.97
N LEU A 31 -9.56 9.35 9.23
CA LEU A 31 -9.64 10.79 9.55
C LEU A 31 -9.17 11.11 10.99
N ASP A 32 -8.29 10.28 11.54
CA ASP A 32 -7.73 10.45 12.89
C ASP A 32 -6.66 11.53 12.85
N THR A 33 -6.75 12.46 13.79
CA THR A 33 -5.85 13.60 13.91
C THR A 33 -4.46 13.19 14.37
N ASN A 34 -4.30 12.00 14.98
CA ASN A 34 -2.98 11.47 15.32
C ASN A 34 -2.30 10.83 14.10
N ARG A 35 -1.67 11.68 13.29
CA ARG A 35 -0.94 11.31 12.07
C ARG A 35 0.11 10.22 12.28
N SER A 36 0.79 10.24 13.44
CA SER A 36 1.88 9.29 13.74
C SER A 36 1.43 7.84 13.96
N THR A 37 0.15 7.63 14.32
CA THR A 37 -0.34 6.29 14.68
C THR A 37 -1.49 5.81 13.81
N ARG A 38 -2.07 6.65 12.95
CA ARG A 38 -3.31 6.31 12.22
C ARG A 38 -3.21 5.04 11.38
N PHE A 39 -2.10 4.81 10.68
CA PHE A 39 -1.94 3.60 9.87
C PHE A 39 -1.67 2.37 10.71
N MET A 40 -0.97 2.51 11.84
CA MET A 40 -0.82 1.43 12.81
C MET A 40 -2.17 1.06 13.45
N LYS A 41 -2.98 2.05 13.78
CA LYS A 41 -4.36 1.86 14.27
C LYS A 41 -5.22 1.15 13.21
N PHE A 42 -5.18 1.61 11.95
CA PHE A 42 -5.84 0.92 10.84
C PHE A 42 -5.43 -0.55 10.78
N TYR A 43 -4.13 -0.80 10.75
CA TYR A 43 -3.56 -2.14 10.64
C TYR A 43 -4.06 -3.08 11.74
N ASN A 44 -4.03 -2.62 12.99
CA ASN A 44 -4.43 -3.40 14.16
C ASN A 44 -5.95 -3.63 14.21
N GLU A 45 -6.75 -2.59 13.97
CA GLU A 45 -8.21 -2.66 14.09
C GLU A 45 -8.87 -3.42 12.93
N THR A 46 -8.28 -3.36 11.74
CA THR A 46 -8.79 -4.04 10.53
C THR A 46 -8.20 -5.43 10.32
N LYS A 47 -7.35 -5.90 11.24
CA LYS A 47 -6.61 -7.17 11.10
C LYS A 47 -5.88 -7.26 9.76
N TYR A 48 -5.30 -6.13 9.33
CA TYR A 48 -4.60 -6.03 8.05
C TYR A 48 -3.36 -6.91 7.99
N ASN A 49 -2.83 -7.31 9.16
CA ASN A 49 -1.79 -8.32 9.31
C ASN A 49 -2.13 -9.69 8.69
N LEU A 50 -3.42 -9.98 8.45
CA LEU A 50 -3.84 -11.18 7.73
C LEU A 50 -3.58 -11.09 6.22
N LEU A 51 -3.42 -9.87 5.70
CA LEU A 51 -3.24 -9.57 4.28
C LEU A 51 -1.82 -9.05 3.97
N LEU A 52 -1.19 -8.35 4.93
CA LEU A 52 0.14 -7.75 4.80
C LEU A 52 1.00 -8.14 6.01
N ASP A 53 1.91 -9.09 5.84
CA ASP A 53 2.78 -9.62 6.90
C ASP A 53 4.29 -9.42 6.63
N ASP A 54 4.68 -8.92 5.46
CA ASP A 54 6.06 -8.56 5.16
C ASP A 54 6.52 -7.35 6.02
N ALA A 55 7.55 -7.56 6.82
CA ALA A 55 8.01 -6.58 7.80
C ALA A 55 8.44 -5.23 7.18
N ASN A 56 9.11 -5.25 6.03
CA ASN A 56 9.53 -4.01 5.37
C ASN A 56 8.31 -3.26 4.82
N ALA A 57 7.36 -4.00 4.25
CA ALA A 57 6.13 -3.42 3.75
C ALA A 57 5.28 -2.82 4.88
N VAL A 58 5.19 -3.51 6.03
CA VAL A 58 4.51 -3.00 7.23
C VAL A 58 5.16 -1.72 7.74
N GLU A 59 6.49 -1.63 7.75
CA GLU A 59 7.20 -0.41 8.18
C GLU A 59 6.81 0.80 7.32
N THR A 60 6.83 0.67 5.99
CA THR A 60 6.41 1.76 5.09
C THR A 60 4.91 2.02 5.16
N PHE A 61 4.10 0.98 5.36
CA PHE A 61 2.67 1.12 5.53
C PHE A 61 2.35 1.98 6.77
N PHE A 62 3.07 1.83 7.87
CA PHE A 62 2.89 2.68 9.05
C PHE A 62 3.27 4.14 8.82
N LYS A 63 4.18 4.43 7.88
CA LYS A 63 4.57 5.80 7.54
C LYS A 63 3.50 6.53 6.73
N GLY A 64 2.82 5.85 5.80
CA GLY A 64 1.89 6.55 4.90
C GLY A 64 0.84 5.71 4.19
N GLY A 65 0.66 4.44 4.56
CA GLY A 65 -0.28 3.53 3.91
C GLY A 65 0.18 3.04 2.53
N TYR A 66 1.44 3.28 2.16
CA TYR A 66 2.08 2.81 0.94
C TYR A 66 3.17 1.79 1.25
N TYR A 67 3.48 0.90 0.32
CA TYR A 67 4.49 -0.14 0.51
C TYR A 67 4.87 -0.82 -0.81
N SER A 68 5.90 -1.67 -0.76
CA SER A 68 6.29 -2.51 -1.90
C SER A 68 6.46 -3.96 -1.49
N LEU A 69 6.12 -4.89 -2.38
CA LEU A 69 6.34 -6.34 -2.20
C LEU A 69 7.07 -6.90 -3.41
N ARG A 70 7.93 -7.90 -3.21
CA ARG A 70 8.66 -8.58 -4.29
C ARG A 70 8.31 -10.06 -4.29
N PHE A 71 7.83 -10.55 -5.44
CA PHE A 71 7.46 -11.96 -5.61
C PHE A 71 8.32 -12.61 -6.69
N ARG A 72 8.68 -13.87 -6.45
CA ARG A 72 9.22 -14.75 -7.49
C ARG A 72 8.08 -15.18 -8.39
N THR A 73 8.22 -14.97 -9.69
CA THR A 73 7.28 -15.55 -10.65
C THR A 73 7.73 -16.99 -10.96
N SER A 74 6.78 -17.93 -10.96
CA SER A 74 7.07 -19.37 -11.16
C SER A 74 7.55 -19.71 -12.58
N LYS A 75 7.53 -18.75 -13.51
CA LYS A 75 7.90 -18.93 -14.91
C LYS A 75 9.28 -18.37 -15.28
N ASP A 76 9.94 -17.66 -14.38
CA ASP A 76 11.17 -16.98 -14.73
C ASP A 76 12.43 -17.78 -14.40
N LYS A 77 13.01 -18.42 -15.42
CA LYS A 77 14.33 -19.05 -15.34
C LYS A 77 15.45 -18.02 -15.13
N GLN A 78 15.19 -16.72 -15.34
CA GLN A 78 16.16 -15.62 -15.24
C GLN A 78 16.17 -14.90 -13.88
N GLN A 79 15.50 -15.43 -12.86
CA GLN A 79 15.44 -14.84 -11.51
C GLN A 79 14.81 -13.43 -11.41
N THR A 80 14.24 -12.87 -12.49
CA THR A 80 13.53 -11.58 -12.43
C THR A 80 12.37 -11.66 -11.46
N LEU A 81 12.30 -10.69 -10.53
CA LEU A 81 11.18 -10.59 -9.59
C LEU A 81 10.12 -9.63 -10.11
N LEU A 82 8.87 -9.93 -9.78
CA LEU A 82 7.77 -9.01 -9.93
C LEU A 82 7.68 -8.17 -8.66
N ARG A 83 7.92 -6.87 -8.78
CA ARG A 83 7.76 -5.90 -7.71
C ARG A 83 6.41 -5.22 -7.82
N PHE A 84 5.60 -5.35 -6.79
CA PHE A 84 4.40 -4.56 -6.61
C PHE A 84 4.78 -3.30 -5.85
N ILE A 85 4.38 -2.15 -6.36
CA ILE A 85 4.49 -0.87 -5.66
C ILE A 85 3.07 -0.39 -5.43
N VAL A 86 2.69 -0.26 -4.17
CA VAL A 86 1.36 0.15 -3.74
C VAL A 86 1.45 1.57 -3.23
N LEU A 87 0.77 2.51 -3.90
CA LEU A 87 0.69 3.89 -3.45
C LEU A 87 -0.63 4.12 -2.70
N ASN A 88 -0.55 4.88 -1.61
CA ASN A 88 -1.73 5.51 -1.05
C ASN A 88 -2.01 6.77 -1.89
N SER A 89 -2.79 6.58 -2.95
CA SER A 89 -3.17 7.65 -3.90
C SER A 89 -4.23 8.59 -3.34
N ALA A 90 -4.93 8.17 -2.28
CA ALA A 90 -6.00 8.96 -1.70
C ALA A 90 -5.47 10.23 -1.01
N MET A 91 -4.21 10.24 -0.53
CA MET A 91 -3.60 11.44 0.06
C MET A 91 -3.40 12.61 -0.92
N PHE A 92 -3.50 12.37 -2.24
CA PHE A 92 -3.39 13.43 -3.25
C PHE A 92 -4.74 14.07 -3.60
N GLN A 93 -5.85 13.59 -3.04
CA GLN A 93 -7.15 14.20 -3.26
C GLN A 93 -7.29 15.44 -2.40
N SER A 94 -7.68 16.56 -3.02
CA SER A 94 -7.80 17.87 -2.37
C SER A 94 -8.72 17.86 -1.14
N GLN A 95 -9.72 16.98 -1.13
CA GLN A 95 -10.65 16.80 0.00
C GLN A 95 -9.99 16.28 1.29
N TYR A 96 -8.75 15.79 1.22
CA TYR A 96 -8.01 15.31 2.40
C TYR A 96 -6.82 16.20 2.80
N ASN A 97 -6.70 17.40 2.22
CA ASN A 97 -5.63 18.34 2.55
C ASN A 97 -5.59 18.72 4.05
N ASP A 98 -6.72 18.66 4.75
CA ASP A 98 -6.78 18.93 6.20
C ASP A 98 -6.25 17.74 7.05
N PHE A 99 -6.23 16.54 6.48
CA PHE A 99 -5.87 15.30 7.17
C PHE A 99 -4.44 14.86 6.88
N PHE A 100 -3.90 15.17 5.71
CA PHE A 100 -2.51 14.88 5.34
C PHE A 100 -1.67 16.15 5.43
N ASP A 101 -0.52 16.04 6.08
CA ASP A 101 0.48 17.10 6.00
C ASP A 101 1.08 17.15 4.58
N LEU A 102 1.46 18.33 4.08
CA LEU A 102 2.14 18.46 2.78
C LEU A 102 3.41 17.60 2.70
N HIS A 103 4.07 17.33 3.84
CA HIS A 103 5.25 16.48 3.88
C HIS A 103 4.92 15.01 3.55
N GLU A 104 3.73 14.50 3.90
CA GLU A 104 3.42 13.07 3.72
C GLU A 104 3.32 12.65 2.24
N PRO A 105 2.59 13.38 1.36
CA PRO A 105 2.63 13.13 -0.08
C PRO A 105 4.03 13.28 -0.68
N ILE A 106 4.82 14.27 -0.22
CA ILE A 106 6.20 14.47 -0.71
C ILE A 106 7.08 13.28 -0.34
N GLU A 107 7.00 12.80 0.90
CA GLU A 107 7.73 11.61 1.36
C GLU A 107 7.34 10.36 0.55
N GLN A 108 6.05 10.16 0.26
CA GLN A 108 5.61 9.05 -0.60
C GLN A 108 6.24 9.15 -2.00
N ILE A 109 6.28 10.35 -2.60
CA ILE A 109 6.88 10.55 -3.93
C ILE A 109 8.40 10.30 -3.90
N GLN A 110 9.10 10.77 -2.88
CA GLN A 110 10.54 10.51 -2.72
C GLN A 110 10.82 9.01 -2.53
N TRP A 111 10.04 8.35 -1.68
CA TRP A 111 10.10 6.90 -1.48
C TRP A 111 9.80 6.14 -2.77
N PHE A 112 8.79 6.56 -3.52
CA PHE A 112 8.42 5.94 -4.79
C PHE A 112 9.54 6.02 -5.81
N ASN A 113 10.14 7.20 -5.99
CA ASN A 113 11.28 7.39 -6.89
C ASN A 113 12.46 6.49 -6.52
N LYS A 114 12.81 6.44 -5.22
CA LYS A 114 13.87 5.55 -4.73
C LYS A 114 13.54 4.07 -4.97
N THR A 115 12.29 3.68 -4.80
CA THR A 115 11.83 2.30 -4.98
C THR A 115 11.85 1.88 -6.46
N LEU A 116 11.56 2.81 -7.37
CA LEU A 116 11.68 2.60 -8.81
C LEU A 116 13.14 2.48 -9.26
N LEU A 117 14.03 3.32 -8.75
CA LEU A 117 15.47 3.23 -9.04
C LEU A 117 16.04 1.89 -8.55
N ASP A 118 15.73 1.48 -7.32
CA ASP A 118 16.14 0.16 -6.82
C ASP A 118 15.52 -1.01 -7.62
N ALA A 119 14.28 -0.85 -8.12
CA ALA A 119 13.68 -1.84 -9.01
C ALA A 119 14.41 -1.93 -10.36
N HIS A 120 14.81 -0.79 -10.92
CA HIS A 120 15.58 -0.71 -12.15
C HIS A 120 16.95 -1.39 -12.01
N ASP A 121 17.69 -1.05 -10.95
CA ASP A 121 19.03 -1.60 -10.66
C ASP A 121 19.00 -3.11 -10.44
N ARG A 122 17.88 -3.63 -9.92
CA ARG A 122 17.66 -5.07 -9.69
C ARG A 122 16.99 -5.78 -10.87
N HIS A 123 16.70 -5.06 -11.95
CA HIS A 123 15.97 -5.54 -13.12
C HIS A 123 14.57 -6.07 -12.80
N ASP A 124 13.95 -5.66 -11.69
CA ASP A 124 12.60 -6.07 -11.33
C ASP A 124 11.58 -5.57 -12.38
N ARG A 125 10.54 -6.37 -12.65
CA ARG A 125 9.35 -5.90 -13.37
C ARG A 125 8.39 -5.27 -12.37
N VAL A 126 7.90 -4.07 -12.66
CA VAL A 126 7.06 -3.32 -11.71
C VAL A 126 5.59 -3.38 -12.11
N LEU A 127 4.73 -3.71 -11.14
CA LEU A 127 3.29 -3.43 -11.19
C LEU A 127 2.97 -2.33 -10.19
N LEU A 128 2.47 -1.21 -10.70
CA LEU A 128 2.02 -0.09 -9.89
C LEU A 128 0.54 -0.29 -9.56
N LEU A 129 0.20 -0.25 -8.26
CA LEU A 129 -1.17 -0.38 -7.77
C LEU A 129 -1.58 0.90 -7.07
N ILE A 130 -2.69 1.47 -7.53
CA ILE A 130 -3.30 2.71 -7.01
C ILE A 130 -4.82 2.53 -6.95
N HIS A 131 -5.47 3.24 -6.03
CA HIS A 131 -6.93 3.24 -5.93
C HIS A 131 -7.53 4.42 -6.69
N VAL A 132 -7.06 5.63 -6.39
CA VAL A 132 -7.49 6.84 -7.10
C VAL A 132 -6.55 7.06 -8.30
N PRO A 133 -7.04 6.95 -9.55
CA PRO A 133 -6.19 7.11 -10.71
C PRO A 133 -5.73 8.56 -10.86
N PHE A 134 -4.55 8.73 -11.47
CA PHE A 134 -4.12 10.04 -11.96
C PHE A 134 -4.82 10.36 -13.28
N GLY A 135 -5.13 11.63 -13.51
CA GLY A 135 -5.78 12.10 -14.73
C GLY A 135 -7.08 12.85 -14.44
N MET A 136 -7.79 13.21 -15.50
CA MET A 136 -9.11 13.83 -15.42
C MET A 136 -10.19 12.78 -15.72
N ASN A 137 -11.29 12.83 -14.99
CA ASN A 137 -12.52 12.17 -15.41
C ASN A 137 -13.16 13.08 -16.45
N GLU A 138 -13.05 12.73 -17.72
CA GLU A 138 -13.84 13.34 -18.79
C GLU A 138 -15.28 12.83 -18.77
#